data_AF-A0A1Y2FRP9-F1
#
_entry.id   AF-A0A1Y2FRP9-F1
#
_cell.length_a   1.000
_cell.length_b   1.000
_cell.length_c   1.000
_cell.angle_alpha   90.00
_cell.angle_beta   90.00
_cell.angle_gamma   90.00
#
_symmetry.space_group_name_H-M   'P 1'
#
loop_
_entity.id
_entity.type
_entity.pdbx_description
1 polymer ?
#
loop_
_entity_poly.entity_id
_entity_poly.type
_entity_poly.pdbx_seq_one_letter_code
_entity_poly.pdbx_strand_id
1 'polypeptide(L)'
;MSYATALTWLFNVGFITGLNWRLMLGSAAFPAFFVMAQVYFCPESPRWLIGKGRYGKAYEPLCRLRHTKLQAARDLYRINALLEEEASISTGRSAIVEMFAVARNRRAALASGIVMFMLPPGYDTFILALTFPRLLDAFTPCQYT
;
A
#
# COMPACT_ATOMS: atom_id res chain seq x y z
N MET A 1 -16.43 -17.95 6.30
CA MET A 1 -17.83 -17.58 6.61
C MET A 1 -18.03 -16.99 8.03
N SER A 2 -17.02 -16.90 8.90
CA SER A 2 -17.24 -16.57 10.34
C SER A 2 -17.08 -15.09 10.76
N TYR A 3 -16.49 -14.22 9.93
CA TYR A 3 -16.20 -12.83 10.37
C TYR A 3 -17.44 -11.92 10.34
N ALA A 4 -18.35 -12.11 9.38
CA ALA A 4 -19.58 -11.34 9.27
C ALA A 4 -20.55 -11.62 10.44
N THR A 5 -20.59 -12.87 10.93
CA THR A 5 -21.41 -13.27 12.09
C THR A 5 -20.82 -12.78 13.41
N ALA A 6 -19.49 -12.78 13.57
CA ALA A 6 -18.85 -12.22 14.76
C ALA A 6 -19.14 -10.72 14.94
N LEU A 7 -19.12 -9.95 13.85
CA LEU A 7 -19.47 -8.52 13.88
C LEU A 7 -20.96 -8.29 14.21
N THR A 8 -21.89 -9.05 13.62
CA THR A 8 -23.32 -8.87 13.95
C THR A 8 -23.64 -9.28 15.39
N TRP A 9 -22.94 -10.26 15.97
CA TRP A 9 -23.05 -10.55 17.41
C TRP A 9 -22.56 -9.38 18.29
N LEU A 10 -21.43 -8.75 17.95
CA LEU A 10 -20.90 -7.60 18.69
C LEU A 10 -21.85 -6.38 18.67
N PHE A 11 -22.57 -6.16 17.57
CA PHE A 11 -23.57 -5.08 17.49
C PHE A 11 -24.93 -5.42 18.12
N ASN A 12 -25.26 -6.70 18.30
CA ASN A 12 -26.57 -7.16 18.80
C ASN A 12 -26.62 -7.35 20.33
N VAL A 13 -25.76 -6.66 21.08
CA VAL A 13 -25.80 -6.58 22.56
C VAL A 13 -26.60 -5.36 23.04
N GLY A 14 -26.93 -4.42 22.14
CA GLY A 14 -27.75 -3.24 22.45
C GLY A 14 -29.25 -3.55 22.39
N PHE A 15 -29.93 -3.56 23.55
CA PHE A 15 -31.37 -3.82 23.72
C PHE A 15 -32.30 -2.70 23.18
N ILE A 16 -32.01 -2.08 22.02
CA ILE A 16 -32.76 -0.93 21.47
C ILE A 16 -33.16 -1.17 20.01
N THR A 17 -34.37 -1.69 19.81
CA THR A 17 -35.01 -1.94 18.51
C THR A 17 -35.29 -0.62 17.76
N GLY A 18 -34.32 -0.17 16.97
CA GLY A 18 -34.43 0.99 16.08
C GLY A 18 -33.14 1.78 15.87
N LEU A 19 -32.15 1.64 16.76
CA LEU A 19 -30.91 2.43 16.70
C LEU A 19 -29.78 1.76 15.90
N ASN A 20 -29.90 0.46 15.60
CA ASN A 20 -28.84 -0.38 15.04
C ASN A 20 -28.14 0.23 13.80
N TRP A 21 -28.89 0.80 12.85
CA TRP A 21 -28.31 1.39 11.64
C TRP A 21 -27.43 2.63 11.92
N ARG A 22 -27.76 3.42 12.96
CA ARG A 22 -26.94 4.56 13.40
C ARG A 22 -25.68 4.09 14.11
N LEU A 23 -25.76 2.99 14.86
CA LEU A 23 -24.60 2.37 15.52
C LEU A 23 -23.64 1.75 14.50
N MET A 24 -24.15 1.11 13.45
CA MET A 24 -23.32 0.60 12.34
C MET A 24 -22.55 1.73 11.64
N LEU A 25 -23.19 2.86 11.35
CA LEU A 25 -22.50 4.04 10.79
C LEU A 25 -21.46 4.63 11.76
N GLY A 26 -21.78 4.74 13.05
CA GLY A 26 -20.85 5.22 14.08
C GLY A 26 -19.60 4.33 14.24
N SER A 27 -19.79 3.01 14.21
CA SER A 27 -18.69 2.03 14.31
C SER A 27 -17.78 2.01 13.09
N ALA A 28 -18.28 2.36 11.90
CA ALA A 28 -17.47 2.55 10.70
C ALA A 28 -16.71 3.89 10.73
N ALA A 29 -17.28 4.93 11.33
CA ALA A 29 -16.62 6.22 11.50
C ALA A 29 -15.44 6.17 12.51
N PHE A 30 -15.53 5.38 13.59
CA PHE A 30 -14.48 5.29 14.61
C PHE A 30 -13.08 4.92 14.06
N PRO A 31 -12.88 3.84 13.27
CA PRO A 31 -11.57 3.55 12.66
C PRO A 31 -11.17 4.59 11.62
N ALA A 32 -12.12 5.23 10.91
CA ALA A 32 -11.81 6.31 9.97
C ALA A 32 -11.23 7.54 10.68
N PHE A 33 -11.80 7.94 11.83
CA PHE A 33 -11.22 8.98 12.69
C PHE A 33 -9.84 8.58 13.24
N PHE A 34 -9.65 7.31 13.63
CA PHE A 34 -8.35 6.82 14.10
C PHE A 34 -7.28 6.83 13.00
N VAL A 35 -7.62 6.53 11.75
CA VAL A 35 -6.72 6.69 10.59
C VAL A 35 -6.46 8.16 10.29
N MET A 36 -7.48 9.02 10.32
CA MET A 36 -7.33 10.47 10.10
C MET A 36 -6.38 11.11 11.13
N ALA A 37 -6.45 10.69 12.40
CA ALA A 37 -5.52 11.12 13.44
C ALA A 37 -4.07 10.67 13.18
N GLN A 38 -3.87 9.46 12.64
CA GLN A 38 -2.54 8.94 12.31
C GLN A 38 -1.85 9.68 11.17
N VAL A 39 -2.59 10.29 10.25
CA VAL A 39 -2.01 11.08 9.13
C VAL A 39 -1.07 12.18 9.64
N TYR A 40 -1.38 12.82 10.78
CA TYR A 40 -0.55 13.87 11.37
C TYR A 40 0.79 13.38 11.95
N PHE A 41 0.92 12.09 12.25
CA PHE A 41 2.17 11.48 12.70
C PHE A 41 3.04 10.99 11.53
N CYS A 42 2.46 10.79 10.34
CA CYS A 42 3.21 10.45 9.14
C CYS A 42 3.89 11.70 8.54
N PRO A 43 5.24 11.75 8.44
CA PRO A 43 5.89 12.83 7.73
C PRO A 43 5.55 12.82 6.23
N GLU A 44 5.47 14.01 5.61
CA GLU A 44 5.33 14.14 4.15
C GLU A 44 6.40 13.31 3.42
N SER A 45 6.01 12.63 2.33
CA SER A 45 6.94 11.71 1.67
C SER A 45 8.12 12.46 1.04
N PRO A 46 9.39 12.09 1.35
CA PRO A 46 10.55 12.87 0.93
C PRO A 46 10.68 12.94 -0.60
N ARG A 47 10.27 11.89 -1.32
CA ARG A 47 10.20 11.86 -2.80
C ARG A 47 9.31 12.98 -3.37
N TRP A 48 8.15 13.26 -2.78
CA TRP A 48 7.25 14.33 -3.23
C TRP A 48 7.81 15.72 -2.94
N LEU A 49 8.52 15.88 -1.82
CA LEU A 49 9.23 17.12 -1.50
C LEU A 49 10.41 17.38 -2.44
N ILE A 50 11.17 16.34 -2.81
CA ILE A 50 12.25 16.42 -3.81
C ILE A 50 11.68 16.75 -5.19
N GLY A 51 10.61 16.08 -5.63
CA GLY A 51 9.90 16.41 -6.89
C GLY A 51 9.27 17.81 -6.93
N LYS A 52 9.26 18.54 -5.81
CA LYS A 52 8.89 19.96 -5.70
C LYS A 52 10.10 20.88 -5.45
N GLY A 53 11.33 20.39 -5.58
CA GLY A 53 12.59 21.12 -5.35
C GLY A 53 12.87 21.47 -3.88
N ARG A 54 12.13 20.92 -2.91
CA ARG A 54 12.19 21.31 -1.48
C ARG A 54 13.12 20.41 -0.66
N TYR A 55 14.35 20.23 -1.12
CA TYR A 55 15.39 19.35 -0.53
C TYR A 55 15.56 19.51 0.98
N GLY A 56 15.61 20.74 1.50
CA GLY A 56 15.76 20.99 2.94
C GLY A 56 14.62 20.41 3.78
N LYS A 57 13.37 20.47 3.29
CA LYS A 57 12.22 19.84 3.94
C LYS A 57 12.20 18.31 3.78
N ALA A 58 12.79 17.77 2.71
CA ALA A 58 12.91 16.33 2.51
C ALA A 58 13.99 15.69 3.41
N TYR A 59 15.02 16.46 3.80
CA TYR A 59 16.13 15.99 4.64
C TYR A 59 15.72 15.76 6.11
N GLU A 60 14.86 16.62 6.67
CA GLU A 60 14.36 16.52 8.05
C GLU A 60 13.68 15.16 8.38
N PRO A 61 12.69 14.66 7.61
CA PRO A 61 12.09 13.35 7.87
C PRO A 61 13.05 12.19 7.57
N LEU A 62 13.98 12.34 6.61
CA LEU A 62 15.04 11.34 6.40
C LEU A 62 15.98 11.24 7.61
N CYS A 63 16.25 12.35 8.31
CA CYS A 63 16.99 12.34 9.58
C CYS A 63 16.19 11.77 10.76
N ARG A 64 14.85 11.81 10.73
CA ARG A 64 14.02 11.08 11.70
C ARG A 64 13.99 9.57 11.42
N LEU A 65 14.09 9.16 10.16
CA LEU A 65 14.04 7.76 9.71
C LEU A 65 15.41 7.05 9.66
N ARG A 66 16.51 7.78 9.92
CA ARG A 66 17.89 7.26 9.87
C ARG A 66 18.71 7.78 11.05
N HIS A 67 19.32 6.88 11.80
CA HIS A 67 20.17 7.23 12.96
C HIS A 67 21.39 8.10 12.61
N THR A 68 21.82 8.13 11.33
CA THR A 68 23.06 8.80 10.88
C THR A 68 22.77 9.86 9.82
N LYS A 69 23.14 11.12 10.09
CA LYS A 69 22.99 12.27 9.18
C LYS A 69 23.60 12.05 7.77
N LEU A 70 24.73 11.36 7.70
CA LEU A 70 25.40 10.97 6.45
C LEU A 70 24.53 10.01 5.61
N GLN A 71 23.86 9.07 6.27
CA GLN A 71 22.99 8.10 5.60
C GLN A 71 21.70 8.75 5.11
N ALA A 72 21.13 9.68 5.87
CA ALA A 72 20.02 10.51 5.41
C ALA A 72 20.40 11.34 4.15
N ALA A 73 21.61 11.89 4.09
CA ALA A 73 22.09 12.67 2.94
C ALA A 73 22.33 11.79 1.69
N ARG A 74 22.94 10.61 1.88
CA ARG A 74 23.11 9.61 0.81
C ARG A 74 21.78 9.11 0.26
N ASP A 75 20.82 8.82 1.14
CA ASP A 75 19.50 8.34 0.74
C ASP A 75 18.68 9.48 0.06
N LEU A 76 18.83 10.74 0.48
CA LEU A 76 18.30 11.92 -0.22
C LEU A 76 18.83 12.03 -1.65
N TYR A 77 20.16 11.93 -1.83
CA TYR A 77 20.81 12.00 -3.15
C TYR A 77 20.35 10.88 -4.08
N ARG A 78 20.23 9.64 -3.56
CA ARG A 78 19.71 8.49 -4.33
C ARG A 78 18.29 8.71 -4.83
N ILE A 79 17.40 9.28 -4.00
CA ILE A 79 16.02 9.57 -4.42
C ILE A 79 15.99 10.66 -5.49
N ASN A 80 16.91 11.64 -5.45
CA ASN A 80 17.02 12.65 -6.50
C ASN A 80 17.48 12.05 -7.83
N ALA A 81 18.58 11.28 -7.83
CA ALA A 81 19.10 10.66 -9.05
C ALA A 81 18.05 9.75 -9.73
N LEU A 82 17.31 8.96 -8.94
CA LEU A 82 16.21 8.13 -9.46
C LEU A 82 15.07 8.98 -10.06
N LEU A 83 14.76 10.15 -9.49
CA LEU A 83 13.77 11.07 -10.07
C LEU A 83 14.25 11.72 -11.37
N GLU A 84 15.55 12.00 -11.51
CA GLU A 84 16.16 12.51 -12.74
C GLU A 84 16.19 11.44 -13.84
N GLU A 85 16.53 10.19 -13.49
CA GLU A 85 16.42 9.02 -14.37
C GLU A 85 14.97 8.82 -14.84
N GLU A 86 14.00 8.75 -13.90
CA GLU A 86 12.57 8.63 -14.22
C GLU A 86 12.06 9.78 -15.10
N ALA A 87 12.48 11.03 -14.84
CA ALA A 87 12.11 12.18 -15.64
C ALA A 87 12.61 12.05 -17.09
N SER A 88 13.86 11.58 -17.28
CA SER A 88 14.42 11.33 -18.63
C SER A 88 13.64 10.23 -19.38
N ILE A 89 13.25 9.16 -18.67
CA ILE A 89 12.50 8.01 -19.22
C ILE A 89 11.04 8.37 -19.53
N SER A 90 10.42 9.25 -18.75
CA SER A 90 9.00 9.65 -18.88
C SER A 90 8.67 10.47 -20.15
N THR A 91 9.65 10.69 -21.03
CA THR A 91 9.51 11.43 -22.29
C THR A 91 8.65 10.67 -23.32
N GLY A 92 7.34 10.79 -23.21
CA GLY A 92 6.42 10.72 -24.35
C GLY A 92 5.83 9.35 -24.72
N ARG A 93 6.02 8.28 -23.94
CA ARG A 93 5.26 7.02 -24.13
C ARG A 93 4.02 6.98 -23.25
N SER A 94 2.90 6.54 -23.82
CA SER A 94 1.66 6.35 -23.05
C SER A 94 1.79 5.13 -22.13
N ALA A 95 1.42 5.28 -20.85
CA ALA A 95 1.57 4.24 -19.83
C ALA A 95 0.89 2.91 -20.22
N ILE A 96 -0.19 2.97 -21.00
CA ILE A 96 -0.88 1.80 -21.55
C ILE A 96 0.05 0.98 -22.46
N VAL A 97 0.80 1.62 -23.36
CA VAL A 97 1.74 0.94 -24.26
C VAL A 97 2.92 0.38 -23.48
N GLU A 98 3.42 1.12 -22.49
CA GLU A 98 4.51 0.66 -21.62
C GLU A 98 4.10 -0.59 -20.80
N MET A 99 2.88 -0.60 -20.24
CA MET A 99 2.34 -1.74 -19.50
C MET A 99 2.35 -3.05 -20.32
N PHE A 100 2.07 -2.98 -21.62
CA PHE A 100 2.09 -4.15 -22.51
C PHE A 100 3.45 -4.44 -23.13
N ALA A 101 4.29 -3.43 -23.39
CA ALA A 101 5.63 -3.62 -23.95
C ALA A 101 6.55 -4.36 -22.97
N VAL A 102 6.59 -3.92 -21.69
CA VAL A 102 7.48 -4.47 -20.67
C VAL A 102 7.05 -5.91 -20.31
N ALA A 103 7.85 -6.90 -20.71
CA ALA A 103 7.53 -8.32 -20.55
C ALA A 103 7.26 -8.74 -19.09
N ARG A 104 7.92 -8.09 -18.10
CA ARG A 104 7.65 -8.27 -16.66
C ARG A 104 6.22 -7.85 -16.31
N ASN A 105 5.80 -6.68 -16.77
CA ASN A 105 4.48 -6.13 -16.46
C ASN A 105 3.36 -6.85 -17.24
N ARG A 106 3.61 -7.21 -18.50
CA ARG A 106 2.70 -8.05 -19.30
C ARG A 106 2.41 -9.39 -18.62
N ARG A 107 3.41 -10.06 -18.03
CA ARG A 107 3.22 -11.28 -17.24
C ARG A 107 2.36 -11.05 -15.99
N ALA A 108 2.58 -9.94 -15.27
CA ALA A 108 1.77 -9.58 -14.10
C ALA A 108 0.30 -9.28 -14.48
N ALA A 109 0.07 -8.49 -15.53
CA ALA A 109 -1.27 -8.16 -16.03
C ALA A 109 -2.06 -9.40 -16.48
N LEU A 110 -1.38 -10.35 -17.16
CA LEU A 110 -1.97 -11.64 -17.52
C LEU A 110 -2.31 -12.46 -16.27
N ALA A 111 -1.42 -12.53 -15.28
CA ALA A 111 -1.67 -13.25 -14.03
C ALA A 111 -2.87 -12.66 -13.26
N SER A 112 -2.96 -11.34 -13.11
CA SER A 112 -4.11 -10.68 -12.46
C SER A 112 -5.42 -10.86 -13.23
N GLY A 113 -5.37 -10.84 -14.57
CA GLY A 113 -6.54 -11.07 -15.42
C GLY A 113 -7.05 -12.52 -15.32
N ILE A 114 -6.14 -13.49 -15.34
CA ILE A 114 -6.46 -14.91 -15.14
C ILE A 114 -7.04 -15.13 -13.74
N VAL A 115 -6.41 -14.59 -12.69
CA VAL A 115 -6.93 -14.68 -11.33
C VAL A 115 -8.33 -14.08 -11.24
N MET A 116 -8.55 -12.85 -11.72
CA MET A 116 -9.87 -12.20 -11.64
C MET A 116 -10.98 -12.95 -12.41
N PHE A 117 -10.66 -13.53 -13.57
CA PHE A 117 -11.66 -14.21 -14.41
C PHE A 117 -11.90 -15.67 -13.99
N MET A 118 -10.89 -16.35 -13.45
CA MET A 118 -11.02 -17.70 -12.89
C MET A 118 -11.68 -17.68 -11.48
N LEU A 119 -12.35 -16.56 -11.15
CA LEU A 119 -13.00 -15.97 -9.95
C LEU A 119 -14.33 -16.44 -9.29
N PRO A 120 -14.95 -17.64 -9.45
CA PRO A 120 -16.22 -17.90 -8.76
C PRO A 120 -16.04 -17.84 -7.23
N PRO A 121 -16.75 -16.94 -6.51
CA PRO A 121 -16.37 -16.44 -5.19
C PRO A 121 -16.67 -17.45 -4.08
N GLY A 122 -15.74 -18.35 -3.78
CA GLY A 122 -15.98 -19.42 -2.81
C GLY A 122 -14.84 -20.38 -2.49
N TYR A 123 -13.64 -20.22 -3.06
CA TYR A 123 -12.49 -21.12 -2.82
C TYR A 123 -11.24 -20.40 -2.29
N ASP A 124 -11.40 -19.12 -1.96
CA ASP A 124 -10.36 -18.10 -1.81
C ASP A 124 -9.38 -18.37 -0.67
N THR A 125 -9.72 -19.28 0.26
CA THR A 125 -8.85 -19.69 1.38
C THR A 125 -8.06 -20.97 1.11
N PHE A 126 -8.54 -21.89 0.26
CA PHE A 126 -7.95 -23.22 0.13
C PHE A 126 -6.85 -23.30 -0.93
N ILE A 127 -7.03 -22.62 -2.07
CA ILE A 127 -6.00 -22.54 -3.11
C ILE A 127 -4.86 -21.59 -2.70
N LEU A 128 -5.16 -20.50 -1.97
CA LEU A 128 -4.12 -19.63 -1.43
C LEU A 128 -3.15 -20.39 -0.50
N ALA A 129 -3.66 -21.29 0.35
CA ALA A 129 -2.81 -22.11 1.23
C ALA A 129 -1.89 -23.08 0.45
N LEU A 130 -2.31 -23.58 -0.72
CA LEU A 130 -1.56 -24.58 -1.49
C LEU A 130 -0.67 -23.99 -2.59
N THR A 131 -1.01 -22.81 -3.14
CA THR A 131 -0.25 -22.18 -4.23
C THR A 131 0.81 -21.19 -3.73
N PHE A 132 0.61 -20.54 -2.58
CA PHE A 132 1.52 -19.48 -2.09
C PHE A 132 2.73 -19.86 -1.21
N PRO A 133 3.04 -21.12 -0.82
CA PRO A 133 4.29 -21.40 -0.07
C PRO A 133 5.54 -20.81 -0.74
N ARG A 134 5.65 -20.93 -2.06
CA ARG A 134 6.78 -20.43 -2.87
C ARG A 134 6.73 -18.94 -3.24
N LEU A 135 5.65 -18.23 -2.93
CA LEU A 135 5.53 -16.78 -3.21
C LEU A 135 5.85 -15.93 -1.98
N LEU A 136 5.80 -16.49 -0.78
CA LEU A 136 6.36 -15.88 0.43
C LEU A 136 7.89 -15.73 0.32
N ASP A 137 8.59 -16.77 -0.14
CA ASP A 137 10.06 -16.74 -0.38
C ASP A 137 10.49 -15.59 -1.33
N ALA A 138 9.64 -15.24 -2.29
CA ALA A 138 9.88 -14.19 -3.28
C ALA A 138 9.46 -12.79 -2.83
N PHE A 139 8.74 -12.67 -1.70
CA PHE A 139 8.24 -11.40 -1.15
C PHE A 139 8.71 -11.10 0.28
N THR A 140 9.46 -11.99 0.93
CA THR A 140 10.45 -11.57 1.92
C THR A 140 11.50 -10.69 1.20
N PRO A 141 11.57 -9.37 1.45
CA PRO A 141 12.76 -8.62 1.09
C PRO A 141 13.94 -9.20 1.89
N CYS A 142 15.16 -9.14 1.34
CA CYS A 142 16.36 -9.64 2.01
C CYS A 142 16.66 -8.85 3.30
N GLN A 143 16.03 -9.24 4.40
CA GLN A 143 16.46 -8.96 5.76
C GLN A 143 17.71 -9.79 6.03
N TYR A 144 18.87 -9.29 5.61
CA TYR A 144 20.12 -9.18 6.41
C TYR A 144 21.30 -8.81 5.49
N THR A 145 22.08 -7.82 5.96
CA THR A 145 23.41 -7.37 5.45
C THR A 145 23.58 -7.13 3.95
#